data_AF-A0A7V3UYQ3-F1
#
_entry.id   AF-A0A7V3UYQ3-F1
#
_cell.length_a   1.000
_cell.length_b   1.000
_cell.length_c   1.000
_cell.angle_alpha   90.00
_cell.angle_beta   90.00
_cell.angle_gamma   90.00
#
_symmetry.space_group_name_H-M   'P 1'
#
loop_
_entity.id
_entity.type
_entity.pdbx_description
1 polymer ?
#
loop_
_entity_poly.entity_id
_entity_poly.type
_entity_poly.pdbx_seq_one_letter_code
_entity_poly.pdbx_strand_id
1 'polypeptide(L)'
;MARSFPFPLLAANLDLPPAAGVERVAYLDHASGEVAVLGLARCMIPPTSFLQRLSNVRWRDPVETVRDIVGLARPRSQWFVALSHLGLRDDLKLACQCPELDVVLGAHDHLLTAVAATSAGPTVVHSGCHGRSVSIIRLRRRKACHSEELRKVPSEGVDVTVEVVRL
;
A
#
# COMPACT_ATOMS: atom_id res chain seq x y z
N MET A 1 -23.40 -2.64 -17.89
CA MET A 1 -22.35 -3.47 -18.51
C MET A 1 -21.13 -3.43 -17.60
N ALA A 2 -20.87 -4.50 -16.83
CA ALA A 2 -19.61 -4.61 -16.10
C ALA A 2 -18.50 -4.90 -17.12
N ARG A 3 -17.60 -3.94 -17.35
CA ARG A 3 -16.36 -4.20 -18.09
C ARG A 3 -15.53 -5.18 -17.23
N SER A 4 -15.30 -6.39 -17.73
CA SER A 4 -14.41 -7.34 -17.06
C SER A 4 -12.97 -6.89 -17.32
N PHE A 5 -12.32 -6.35 -16.31
CA PHE A 5 -10.87 -6.20 -16.34
C PHE A 5 -10.24 -7.56 -16.07
N PRO A 6 -9.12 -7.92 -16.72
CA PRO A 6 -8.42 -9.18 -16.45
C PRO A 6 -7.67 -9.17 -15.10
N PHE A 7 -7.85 -8.11 -14.31
CA PHE A 7 -7.23 -7.87 -13.01
C PHE A 7 -8.25 -7.22 -12.07
N PRO A 8 -8.11 -7.41 -10.75
CA PRO A 8 -9.00 -6.81 -9.77
C PRO A 8 -8.82 -5.28 -9.70
N LEU A 9 -9.92 -4.56 -9.48
CA LEU A 9 -9.89 -3.14 -9.14
C LEU A 9 -9.88 -3.01 -7.61
N LEU A 10 -8.92 -2.27 -7.06
CA LEU A 10 -8.73 -2.17 -5.61
C LEU A 10 -8.99 -0.76 -5.10
N ALA A 11 -9.86 -0.63 -4.10
CA ALA A 11 -10.04 0.59 -3.31
C ALA A 11 -10.63 0.24 -1.93
N ALA A 12 -9.75 0.00 -0.95
CA ALA A 12 -10.15 -0.36 0.40
C ALA A 12 -10.86 0.77 1.12
N ASN A 13 -10.40 2.01 0.95
CA ASN A 13 -10.92 3.18 1.67
C ASN A 13 -12.19 3.78 1.04
N LEU A 14 -12.87 3.01 0.19
CA LEU A 14 -14.11 3.37 -0.46
C LEU A 14 -15.21 2.39 -0.05
N ASP A 15 -16.26 2.89 0.59
CA ASP A 15 -17.41 2.06 0.92
C ASP A 15 -18.35 2.04 -0.28
N LEU A 16 -18.24 0.94 -1.04
CA LEU A 16 -19.06 0.66 -2.21
C LEU A 16 -19.92 -0.58 -1.97
N PRO A 17 -21.10 -0.67 -2.60
CA PRO A 17 -21.86 -1.91 -2.61
C PRO A 17 -21.05 -3.01 -3.32
N PRO A 18 -21.15 -4.29 -2.90
CA PRO A 18 -20.40 -5.39 -3.52
C PRO A 18 -20.55 -5.50 -5.04
N ALA A 19 -21.71 -5.11 -5.58
CA ALA A 19 -21.99 -5.09 -7.01
C ALA A 19 -21.09 -4.12 -7.82
N ALA A 20 -20.32 -3.24 -7.16
CA ALA A 20 -19.40 -2.33 -7.82
C ALA A 20 -18.15 -3.02 -8.41
N GLY A 21 -17.86 -4.26 -8.01
CA GLY A 21 -16.71 -5.01 -8.54
C GLY A 21 -15.36 -4.40 -8.13
N VAL A 22 -15.32 -3.74 -6.97
CA VAL A 22 -14.11 -3.16 -6.40
C VAL A 22 -13.80 -3.89 -5.10
N GLU A 23 -12.62 -4.48 -5.03
CA GLU A 23 -12.13 -5.23 -3.89
C GLU A 23 -11.27 -4.35 -2.99
N ARG A 24 -11.07 -4.79 -1.74
CA ARG A 24 -10.25 -4.04 -0.77
C ARG A 24 -8.79 -4.50 -0.83
N VAL A 25 -8.59 -5.81 -0.94
CA VAL A 25 -7.29 -6.48 -0.95
C VAL A 25 -7.33 -7.58 -2.00
N ALA A 26 -6.28 -7.68 -2.80
CA ALA A 26 -5.99 -8.86 -3.61
C ALA A 26 -4.90 -9.69 -2.94
N TYR A 27 -5.03 -11.01 -2.99
CA TYR A 27 -4.01 -11.95 -2.53
C TYR A 27 -3.38 -12.61 -3.77
N LEU A 28 -2.06 -12.53 -3.87
CA LEU A 28 -1.30 -13.06 -4.99
C LEU A 28 -0.38 -14.17 -4.49
N ASP A 29 -0.47 -15.34 -5.11
CA ASP A 29 0.44 -16.45 -4.83
C ASP A 29 1.82 -16.15 -5.42
N HIS A 30 2.86 -16.31 -4.61
CA HIS A 30 4.24 -16.17 -5.04
C HIS A 30 5.10 -17.25 -4.38
N ALA A 31 6.19 -17.65 -5.04
CA ALA A 31 7.06 -18.74 -4.57
C ALA A 31 7.65 -18.50 -3.17
N SER A 32 7.78 -17.24 -2.74
CA SER A 32 8.24 -16.87 -1.40
C SER A 32 7.13 -16.75 -0.35
N GLY A 33 5.87 -16.95 -0.74
CA GLY A 33 4.67 -16.81 0.11
C GLY A 33 3.65 -15.84 -0.48
N GLU A 34 2.45 -15.81 0.11
CA GLU A 34 1.33 -14.99 -0.38
C GLU A 34 1.63 -13.48 -0.21
N VAL A 35 1.30 -12.67 -1.22
CA VAL A 35 1.41 -11.22 -1.21
C VAL A 35 0.02 -10.61 -1.10
N ALA A 36 -0.25 -9.89 -0.01
CA ALA A 36 -1.47 -9.12 0.13
C ALA A 36 -1.26 -7.71 -0.43
N VAL A 37 -2.09 -7.30 -1.39
CA VAL A 37 -2.06 -5.98 -2.02
C VAL A 37 -3.35 -5.25 -1.68
N LEU A 38 -3.25 -4.22 -0.85
CA LEU A 38 -4.35 -3.34 -0.47
C LEU A 38 -4.41 -2.14 -1.43
N GLY A 39 -5.58 -1.82 -1.98
CA GLY A 39 -5.77 -0.60 -2.77
C GLY A 39 -6.19 0.61 -1.93
N LEU A 40 -5.62 1.78 -2.20
CA LEU A 40 -6.03 3.06 -1.59
C LEU A 40 -6.24 4.12 -2.67
N ALA A 41 -7.41 4.74 -2.67
CA ALA A 41 -7.79 5.79 -3.62
C ALA A 41 -7.82 7.16 -2.94
N ARG A 42 -7.46 8.22 -3.69
CA ARG A 42 -7.57 9.59 -3.16
C ARG A 42 -9.01 9.99 -2.93
N CYS A 43 -9.28 10.51 -1.75
CA CYS A 43 -10.56 11.11 -1.40
C CYS A 43 -10.81 12.33 -2.29
N MET A 44 -11.70 12.18 -3.28
CA MET A 44 -12.12 13.27 -4.16
C MET A 44 -13.24 14.12 -3.56
N ILE A 45 -13.95 13.57 -2.56
CA ILE A 45 -15.08 14.22 -1.90
C ILE A 45 -14.83 14.17 -0.39
N PRO A 46 -14.25 15.24 0.19
CA PRO A 46 -13.95 15.28 1.61
C PRO A 46 -15.20 14.99 2.46
N PRO A 47 -15.08 14.27 3.58
CA PRO A 47 -16.25 13.93 4.41
C PRO A 47 -17.02 15.15 4.96
N THR A 48 -16.34 16.28 5.09
CA THR A 48 -16.95 17.52 5.56
C THR A 48 -17.65 18.32 4.44
N SER A 49 -17.55 17.89 3.18
CA SER A 49 -18.08 18.63 2.04
C SER A 49 -19.58 18.43 1.83
N PHE A 50 -20.25 19.47 1.35
CA PHE A 50 -21.68 19.40 0.96
C PHE A 50 -21.94 18.29 -0.08
N LEU A 51 -21.00 18.07 -0.99
CA LEU A 51 -21.08 17.03 -2.02
C LEU A 51 -21.14 15.62 -1.44
N GLN A 52 -20.57 15.37 -0.24
CA GLN A 52 -20.71 14.06 0.39
C GLN A 52 -22.16 13.76 0.77
N ARG A 53 -22.94 14.77 1.18
CA ARG A 53 -24.37 14.60 1.53
C ARG A 53 -25.20 14.17 0.33
N LEU A 54 -24.75 14.51 -0.87
CA LEU A 54 -25.40 14.17 -2.14
C LEU A 54 -24.83 12.91 -2.79
N SER A 55 -23.74 12.37 -2.25
CA SER A 55 -23.10 11.15 -2.75
C SER A 55 -23.54 9.94 -1.94
N ASN A 56 -23.69 8.79 -2.59
CA ASN A 56 -23.87 7.50 -1.91
C ASN A 56 -22.53 6.83 -1.57
N VAL A 57 -21.41 7.43 -1.98
CA VAL A 57 -20.07 6.91 -1.72
C VAL A 57 -19.52 7.53 -0.43
N ARG A 58 -18.98 6.68 0.45
CA ARG A 58 -18.29 7.12 1.67
C ARG A 58 -16.81 6.81 1.54
N TRP A 59 -15.99 7.77 1.94
CA TRP A 59 -14.54 7.67 1.96
C TRP A 59 -14.12 7.50 3.40
N ARG A 60 -13.30 6.49 3.66
CA ARG A 60 -12.70 6.25 4.97
C ARG A 60 -11.28 6.82 5.02
N ASP A 61 -10.80 7.11 6.22
CA ASP A 61 -9.41 7.51 6.39
C ASP A 61 -8.48 6.36 5.93
N PRO A 62 -7.45 6.63 5.11
CA PRO A 62 -6.56 5.59 4.62
C PRO A 62 -5.80 4.86 5.74
N VAL A 63 -5.33 5.57 6.77
CA VAL A 63 -4.57 4.99 7.87
C VAL A 63 -5.47 4.05 8.68
N GLU A 64 -6.67 4.51 9.04
CA GLU A 64 -7.66 3.68 9.72
C GLU A 64 -8.01 2.44 8.89
N THR A 65 -8.18 2.63 7.58
CA THR A 65 -8.47 1.52 6.66
C THR A 65 -7.37 0.46 6.64
N VAL A 66 -6.09 0.86 6.66
CA VAL A 66 -4.97 -0.10 6.74
C VAL A 66 -4.99 -0.83 8.07
N ARG A 67 -5.22 -0.13 9.19
CA ARG A 67 -5.28 -0.73 10.53
C ARG A 67 -6.42 -1.74 10.68
N ASP A 68 -7.57 -1.51 10.06
CA ASP A 68 -8.69 -2.47 10.08
C ASP A 68 -8.32 -3.76 9.34
N ILE A 69 -7.51 -3.66 8.29
CA ILE A 69 -7.21 -4.76 7.38
C ILE A 69 -5.96 -5.51 7.81
N VAL A 70 -5.01 -4.84 8.47
CA VAL A 70 -3.70 -5.44 8.83
C VAL A 70 -3.86 -6.69 9.67
N GLY A 71 -4.82 -6.73 10.60
CA GLY A 71 -5.06 -7.88 11.46
C GLY A 71 -5.50 -9.14 10.72
N LEU A 72 -6.13 -8.97 9.54
CA LEU A 72 -6.57 -10.08 8.68
C LEU A 72 -5.54 -10.43 7.62
N ALA A 73 -4.94 -9.41 6.98
CA ALA A 73 -4.03 -9.60 5.87
C ALA A 73 -2.65 -10.09 6.31
N ARG A 74 -2.09 -9.50 7.38
CA ARG A 74 -0.69 -9.73 7.76
C ARG A 74 -0.39 -11.15 8.25
N PRO A 75 -1.25 -11.82 9.05
CA PRO A 75 -0.97 -13.20 9.49
C PRO A 75 -0.97 -14.22 8.36
N ARG A 76 -1.69 -13.92 7.26
CA ARG A 76 -1.84 -14.79 6.10
C ARG A 76 -0.77 -14.52 5.03
N SER A 77 -0.26 -13.29 4.96
CA SER A 77 0.63 -12.87 3.89
C SER A 77 2.09 -12.76 4.33
N GLN A 78 2.98 -13.25 3.46
CA GLN A 78 4.41 -13.02 3.58
C GLN A 78 4.76 -11.56 3.34
N TRP A 79 4.02 -10.89 2.45
CA TRP A 79 4.21 -9.49 2.10
C TRP A 79 2.89 -8.73 2.18
N PHE A 80 2.93 -7.49 2.66
CA PHE A 80 1.78 -6.61 2.74
C PHE A 80 2.11 -5.27 2.06
N VAL A 81 1.47 -5.04 0.93
CA VAL A 81 1.76 -3.94 0.02
C VAL A 81 0.56 -3.01 -0.06
N ALA A 82 0.79 -1.70 0.03
CA ALA A 82 -0.23 -0.70 -0.29
C ALA A 82 -0.04 -0.22 -1.73
N LEU A 83 -1.03 -0.47 -2.60
CA LEU A 83 -1.17 0.15 -3.90
C LEU A 83 -1.98 1.44 -3.74
N SER A 84 -1.30 2.58 -3.72
CA SER A 84 -1.85 3.87 -3.32
C SER A 84 -1.92 4.87 -4.46
N HIS A 85 -3.02 5.62 -4.49
CA HIS A 85 -3.19 6.83 -5.28
C HIS A 85 -3.40 8.03 -4.37
N LEU A 86 -2.75 8.12 -3.20
CA LEU A 86 -2.93 9.22 -2.23
C LEU A 86 -1.97 10.39 -2.40
N GLY A 87 -0.90 10.25 -3.20
CA GLY A 87 0.16 11.25 -3.31
C GLY A 87 1.25 11.07 -2.27
N LEU A 88 2.46 11.50 -2.58
CA LEU A 88 3.68 11.24 -1.82
C LEU A 88 3.57 11.71 -0.36
N ARG A 89 2.99 12.88 -0.13
CA ARG A 89 2.84 13.41 1.25
C ARG A 89 1.99 12.48 2.11
N ASP A 90 0.84 12.05 1.60
CA ASP A 90 -0.09 11.20 2.33
C ASP A 90 0.41 9.75 2.38
N ASP A 91 1.13 9.29 1.35
CA ASP A 91 1.81 7.99 1.35
C ASP A 91 2.92 7.91 2.41
N LEU A 92 3.73 8.96 2.57
CA LEU A 92 4.74 9.03 3.63
C LEU A 92 4.08 9.04 5.01
N LYS A 93 3.01 9.83 5.18
CA LYS A 93 2.23 9.84 6.43
C LYS A 93 1.66 8.44 6.73
N LEU A 94 1.10 7.76 5.73
CA LEU A 94 0.58 6.41 5.83
C LEU A 94 1.69 5.44 6.27
N ALA A 95 2.83 5.45 5.59
CA ALA A 95 3.95 4.56 5.88
C ALA A 95 4.56 4.80 7.27
N CYS A 96 4.61 6.04 7.76
CA CYS A 96 5.02 6.33 9.14
C CYS A 96 4.04 5.78 10.18
N GLN A 97 2.73 5.76 9.87
CA GLN A 97 1.67 5.39 10.81
C GLN A 97 1.24 3.92 10.73
N CYS A 98 1.67 3.22 9.68
CA CYS A 98 1.41 1.81 9.40
C CYS A 98 2.73 1.07 9.09
N PRO A 99 3.62 0.90 10.08
CA PRO A 99 4.90 0.21 9.90
C PRO A 99 4.77 -1.28 9.52
N GLU A 100 3.56 -1.84 9.57
CA GLU A 100 3.25 -3.22 9.18
C GLU A 100 3.22 -3.44 7.66
N LEU A 101 3.14 -2.35 6.88
CA LEU A 101 3.33 -2.40 5.43
C LEU A 101 4.80 -2.66 5.12
N ASP A 102 5.08 -3.51 4.12
CA ASP A 102 6.46 -3.72 3.68
C ASP A 102 6.88 -2.66 2.64
N VAL A 103 5.96 -2.22 1.78
CA VAL A 103 6.19 -1.21 0.75
C VAL A 103 4.88 -0.49 0.38
N VAL A 104 4.98 0.79 0.02
CA VAL A 104 3.88 1.58 -0.53
C VAL A 104 4.21 1.92 -1.99
N LEU A 105 3.37 1.46 -2.90
CA LEU A 105 3.43 1.77 -4.33
C LEU A 105 2.49 2.96 -4.59
N GLY A 106 3.05 4.16 -4.59
CA GLY A 106 2.29 5.40 -4.65
C GLY A 106 2.15 5.98 -6.06
N ALA A 107 1.19 6.90 -6.22
CA ALA A 107 0.87 7.58 -7.47
C ALA A 107 0.22 8.96 -7.20
N HIS A 108 -0.33 9.57 -8.26
CA HIS A 108 -0.98 10.89 -8.36
C HIS A 108 -0.09 12.06 -8.68
N ASP A 109 0.98 12.27 -7.90
CA ASP A 109 1.77 13.50 -8.01
C ASP A 109 2.70 13.50 -9.23
N HIS A 110 2.70 12.41 -10.01
CA HIS A 110 3.55 12.19 -11.18
C HIS A 110 5.06 12.23 -10.86
N LEU A 111 5.41 11.96 -9.61
CA LEU A 111 6.78 11.97 -9.12
C LEU A 111 7.50 10.66 -9.45
N LEU A 112 8.80 10.75 -9.71
CA LEU A 112 9.69 9.60 -9.80
C LEU A 112 10.61 9.63 -8.58
N THR A 113 10.29 8.84 -7.55
CA THR A 113 11.01 8.87 -6.27
C THR A 113 10.88 7.56 -5.51
N ALA A 114 11.86 7.28 -4.65
CA ALA A 114 11.82 6.21 -3.68
C ALA A 114 12.36 6.74 -2.35
N VAL A 115 11.54 6.70 -1.30
CA VAL A 115 11.85 7.28 0.00
C VAL A 115 11.42 6.33 1.10
N ALA A 116 12.35 5.97 2.00
CA ALA A 116 12.01 5.24 3.22
C ALA A 116 11.29 6.17 4.20
N ALA A 117 10.12 5.77 4.69
CA ALA A 117 9.33 6.60 5.59
C ALA A 117 10.01 6.80 6.97
N THR A 118 10.72 5.77 7.43
CA THR A 118 11.60 5.81 8.60
C THR A 118 12.79 4.87 8.37
N SER A 119 13.80 4.87 9.25
CA SER A 119 14.99 4.01 9.13
C SER A 119 14.70 2.50 9.15
N ALA A 120 13.52 2.10 9.66
CA ALA A 120 13.07 0.72 9.72
C ALA A 120 11.63 0.53 9.19
N GLY A 121 11.07 1.57 8.55
CA GLY A 121 9.69 1.59 8.09
C GLY A 121 9.53 1.22 6.61
N PRO A 122 8.30 1.25 6.10
CA PRO A 122 7.99 0.94 4.72
C PRO A 122 8.67 1.94 3.78
N THR A 123 9.14 1.46 2.63
CA THR A 123 9.60 2.33 1.54
C THR A 123 8.42 2.76 0.68
N VAL A 124 8.32 4.05 0.41
CA VAL A 124 7.34 4.62 -0.54
C VAL A 124 8.01 4.78 -1.89
N VAL A 125 7.41 4.23 -2.94
CA VAL A 125 7.94 4.26 -4.31
C VAL A 125 6.90 4.83 -5.26
N HIS A 126 7.27 5.87 -6.00
CA HIS A 126 6.48 6.44 -7.09
C HIS A 126 7.27 6.27 -8.40
N SER A 127 6.61 5.75 -9.44
CA SER A 127 7.26 5.34 -10.70
C SER A 127 7.16 6.37 -11.83
N GLY A 128 6.92 7.64 -11.52
CA GLY A 128 6.71 8.69 -12.52
C GLY A 128 5.30 8.65 -13.13
N CYS A 129 5.21 9.01 -14.41
CA CYS A 129 3.94 9.15 -15.13
C CYS A 129 4.09 8.88 -16.64
N HIS A 130 2.95 8.70 -17.31
CA HIS A 130 2.84 8.50 -18.76
C HIS A 130 3.61 7.28 -19.31
N GLY A 131 3.87 6.26 -18.47
CA GLY A 131 4.60 5.07 -18.88
C GLY A 131 6.05 5.34 -19.29
N ARG A 132 6.67 6.44 -18.85
CA ARG A 132 8.07 6.78 -19.18
C ARG A 132 9.10 6.03 -18.34
N SER A 133 8.63 5.32 -17.32
CA SER A 133 9.49 4.58 -16.40
C SER A 133 8.75 3.45 -15.71
N VAL A 134 9.52 2.44 -15.30
CA VAL A 134 9.09 1.29 -14.51
C VAL A 134 10.05 1.16 -13.33
N SER A 135 9.50 0.99 -12.13
CA SER A 135 10.31 0.70 -10.93
C SER A 135 10.28 -0.80 -10.65
N ILE A 136 11.46 -1.41 -10.59
CA ILE A 136 11.67 -2.79 -10.17
C ILE A 136 12.04 -2.76 -8.68
N ILE A 137 11.16 -3.31 -7.85
CA ILE A 137 11.31 -3.30 -6.39
C ILE A 137 11.64 -4.72 -5.95
N ARG A 138 12.76 -4.88 -5.24
CA ARG A 138 13.21 -6.15 -4.67
C ARG A 138 13.09 -6.06 -3.16
N LEU A 139 12.31 -6.96 -2.57
CA LEU A 139 12.10 -7.05 -1.13
C LEU A 139 12.80 -8.30 -0.58
N ARG A 140 13.49 -8.15 0.56
CA ARG A 140 14.11 -9.26 1.28
C ARG A 140 13.90 -9.08 2.77
N ARG A 141 13.34 -10.09 3.45
CA ARG A 141 13.28 -10.10 4.92
C ARG A 141 14.63 -10.50 5.50
N ARG A 142 15.13 -9.73 6.46
CA ARG A 142 16.24 -10.15 7.31
C ARG A 142 15.70 -11.09 8.38
N LYS A 143 16.33 -12.26 8.55
CA LYS A 143 16.03 -13.12 9.71
C LYS A 143 16.50 -12.40 10.97
N ALA A 144 15.73 -12.51 12.06
CA ALA A 144 16.16 -12.00 13.36
C ALA A 144 17.50 -12.64 13.75
N CYS A 145 18.53 -11.82 13.96
CA CYS A 145 19.78 -12.29 14.56
C CYS A 145 19.56 -12.37 16.07
N HIS A 146 19.64 -13.57 16.64
CA HIS A 146 19.62 -13.76 18.09
C HIS A 146 21.02 -13.41 18.61
N SER A 147 21.18 -12.26 19.26
CA SER A 147 22.32 -12.03 20.14
C SER A 147 21.83 -12.22 21.58
N GLU A 148 22.37 -13.20 22.29
CA GLU A 148 21.97 -13.57 23.67
C GLU A 148 22.26 -12.49 24.74
N GLU A 149 22.87 -11.35 24.37
CA GLU A 149 23.12 -10.26 25.31
C GLU A 149 22.15 -9.08 25.07
N LEU A 150 21.37 -8.80 26.11
CA LEU A 150 20.51 -7.63 26.33
C LEU A 150 19.24 -7.55 25.47
N ARG A 151 18.15 -8.15 25.99
CA ARG A 151 16.72 -7.72 25.90
C ARG A 151 16.39 -6.68 24.80
N LYS A 152 16.69 -6.99 23.54
CA LYS A 152 16.26 -6.22 22.36
C LYS A 152 15.11 -6.99 21.72
N VAL A 153 13.97 -6.32 21.60
CA VAL A 153 12.85 -6.80 20.79
C VAL A 153 13.41 -7.15 19.40
N PRO A 154 13.17 -8.36 18.86
CA PRO A 154 13.66 -8.70 17.53
C PRO A 154 13.00 -7.74 16.53
N SER A 155 13.80 -6.88 15.89
CA SER A 155 13.34 -6.09 14.75
C SER A 155 13.57 -6.90 13.48
N GLU A 156 12.56 -7.66 13.06
CA GLU A 156 12.48 -8.09 11.67
C GLU A 156 12.48 -6.83 10.80
N GLY A 157 13.44 -6.73 9.88
CA GLY A 157 13.53 -5.61 8.97
C GLY A 157 13.47 -6.08 7.53
N VAL A 158 12.90 -5.25 6.67
CA VAL A 158 12.83 -5.49 5.23
C VAL A 158 13.93 -4.67 4.54
N ASP A 159 14.80 -5.35 3.81
CA ASP A 159 15.69 -4.71 2.84
C ASP A 159 14.89 -4.45 1.56
N VAL A 160 14.84 -3.19 1.14
CA VAL A 160 14.18 -2.76 -0.09
C VAL A 160 15.21 -2.18 -1.03
N THR A 161 15.30 -2.75 -2.24
CA THR A 161 16.09 -2.17 -3.33
C THR A 161 15.15 -1.73 -4.44
N VAL A 162 15.32 -0.49 -4.92
CA VAL A 162 14.52 0.07 -6.00
C VAL A 162 15.44 0.39 -7.17
N GLU A 163 15.13 -0.19 -8.31
CA GLU A 163 15.78 0.08 -9.59
C GLU A 163 14.77 0.73 -10.53
N VAL A 164 15.14 1.84 -11.16
CA VAL A 164 14.25 2.55 -12.09
C VAL A 164 14.76 2.37 -13.51
N VAL A 165 13.91 1.84 -14.37
CA VAL A 165 14.15 1.70 -15.81
C VAL A 165 13.34 2.76 -16.53
N ARG A 166 13.96 3.57 -17.40
CA ARG A 166 13.24 4.47 -18.30
C ARG A 166 12.90 3.75 -19.60
N LEU A 167 11.69 3.98 -20.10
CA LEU A 167 11.16 3.40 -21.33
C LEU A 167 11.31 4.35 -22.51
#